data_AF-A0A7L4AKL2-F1
#
_entry.id   AF-A0A7L4AKL2-F1
#
_cell.length_a   1.000
_cell.length_b   1.000
_cell.length_c   1.000
_cell.angle_alpha   90.00
_cell.angle_beta   90.00
_cell.angle_gamma   90.00
#
_symmetry.space_group_name_H-M   'P 1'
#
loop_
_entity.id
_entity.type
_entity.pdbx_description
1 polymer ?
#
loop_
_entity_poly.entity_id
_entity_poly.type
_entity_poly.pdbx_seq_one_letter_code
_entity_poly.pdbx_strand_id
1 'polypeptide(L)' 'LAVVYEAPHAADAALYPARCPHLRPRWRELPGRLLDVGFWGRWWVLGARLRDCDVNEEEFGGLPARLRRLSPHHLHSHR' A
#
# COMPACT_ATOMS: atom_id res chain seq x y z
N LEU A 1 16.87 6.87 -1.91
CA LEU A 1 15.80 6.59 -0.93
C LEU A 1 14.76 7.68 -1.09
N ALA A 2 13.47 7.31 -1.17
CA ALA A 2 12.34 8.23 -1.26
C ALA A 2 11.21 7.74 -0.34
N VAL A 3 10.32 8.63 0.06
CA VAL A 3 9.12 8.31 0.85
C VAL A 3 7.91 9.02 0.25
N VAL A 4 6.75 8.37 0.33
CA VAL A 4 5.45 8.95 0.01
C VAL A 4 4.64 8.99 1.30
N TYR A 5 4.02 10.12 1.59
CA TYR A 5 3.18 10.32 2.77
C TYR A 5 1.96 11.15 2.40
N GLU A 6 0.90 10.98 3.18
CA GLU A 6 -0.33 11.76 3.04
C GLU A 6 -0.19 13.13 3.71
N ALA A 7 -0.53 14.19 2.97
CA ALA A 7 -0.69 15.54 3.49
C ALA A 7 -2.18 15.86 3.70
N PRO A 8 -2.54 16.63 4.75
CA PRO A 8 -3.95 16.96 5.03
C PRO A 8 -4.57 17.90 3.99
N HIS A 9 -3.75 18.60 3.21
CA HIS A 9 -4.18 19.58 2.20
C HIS A 9 -3.27 19.50 0.97
N ALA A 10 -3.80 19.87 -0.19
CA ALA A 10 -3.02 20.05 -1.41
C ALA A 10 -1.98 21.17 -1.26
N ALA A 11 -0.89 21.10 -2.02
CA ALA A 11 0.23 22.03 -1.92
C ALA A 11 -0.14 23.48 -2.30
N ASP A 12 -1.14 23.64 -3.16
CA ASP A 12 -1.65 24.92 -3.66
C ASP A 12 -2.78 25.51 -2.80
N ALA A 13 -3.30 24.78 -1.81
CA ALA A 13 -4.41 25.23 -0.97
C ALA A 13 -4.10 26.56 -0.26
N ALA A 14 -4.96 27.58 -0.44
CA ALA A 14 -4.79 28.90 0.17
C ALA A 14 -5.56 29.08 1.49
N LEU A 15 -6.12 28.01 2.04
CA LEU A 15 -6.89 28.04 3.30
C LEU A 15 -5.96 28.26 4.50
N TYR A 16 -6.43 29.00 5.51
CA TYR A 16 -5.66 29.24 6.74
C TYR A 16 -5.16 27.96 7.43
N PRO A 17 -5.96 26.88 7.60
CA PRO A 17 -5.48 25.62 8.16
C PRO A 17 -4.31 24.98 7.40
N ALA A 18 -4.22 25.20 6.09
CA ALA A 18 -3.14 24.66 5.26
C ALA A 18 -1.84 25.47 5.37
N ARG A 19 -1.93 26.77 5.65
CA ARG A 19 -0.76 27.67 5.67
C ARG A 19 -0.20 27.90 7.08
N CYS A 20 -1.04 27.85 8.11
CA CYS A 20 -0.65 28.12 9.49
C CYS A 20 0.38 27.08 10.01
N PRO A 21 1.61 27.48 10.39
CA PRO A 21 2.64 26.55 10.87
C PRO A 21 2.26 25.78 12.14
N HIS A 22 1.43 26.38 13.00
CA HIS A 22 1.00 25.78 14.26
C HIS A 22 -0.05 24.67 14.09
N LEU A 23 -0.70 24.61 12.91
CA LEU A 23 -1.67 23.58 12.56
C LEU A 23 -1.05 22.45 11.73
N ARG A 24 0.25 22.52 11.42
CA ARG A 24 0.93 21.48 10.64
C ARG A 24 1.08 20.19 11.44
N PRO A 25 0.98 19.02 10.79
CA PRO A 25 1.25 17.74 11.44
C PRO A 25 2.63 17.72 12.08
N ARG A 26 2.72 17.12 13.27
CA ARG A 26 4.00 16.98 13.97
C ARG A 26 4.82 15.86 13.34
N TRP A 27 6.15 15.96 13.42
CA TRP A 27 7.06 14.88 13.01
C TRP A 27 6.75 13.53 13.66
N ARG A 28 6.20 13.54 14.88
CA ARG A 28 5.78 12.33 15.60
C ARG A 28 4.57 11.61 14.97
N GLU A 29 3.77 12.31 14.16
CA GLU A 29 2.61 11.75 13.46
C GLU A 29 2.99 11.17 12.09
N LEU A 30 4.19 11.46 11.59
CA LEU A 30 4.64 11.03 10.27
C LEU A 30 4.56 9.50 10.07
N PRO A 31 4.91 8.62 11.04
CA PRO A 31 4.81 7.18 10.85
C PRO A 31 3.39 6.70 10.50
N GLY A 32 2.36 7.35 11.05
CA GLY A 32 0.96 7.00 10.75
C GLY A 32 0.45 7.52 9.40
N ARG A 33 1.22 8.37 8.72
CA ARG A 33 0.88 8.99 7.43
C ARG A 33 1.70 8.46 6.27
N LEU A 34 2.67 7.59 6.54
CA LEU A 34 3.58 7.05 5.52
C LEU A 34 2.83 6.02 4.67
N LEU A 35 2.88 6.20 3.34
CA LEU A 35 2.18 5.35 2.38
C LEU A 35 3.12 4.33 1.73
N ASP A 36 4.33 4.74 1.35
CA ASP A 36 5.31 3.87 0.72
C ASP A 36 6.76 4.37 0.89
N VAL A 37 7.71 3.45 0.75
CA VAL A 37 9.15 3.70 0.74
C VAL A 37 9.72 3.27 -0.60
N GLY A 38 10.42 4.19 -1.25
CA GLY A 38 11.11 4.00 -2.51
C GLY A 38 12.59 3.70 -2.27
N PHE A 39 13.02 2.46 -2.49
CA PHE A 39 14.41 2.05 -2.39
C PHE A 39 14.73 0.98 -3.42
N TRP A 40 15.95 0.98 -3.96
CA TRP A 40 16.38 0.05 -5.02
C TRP A 40 15.52 0.13 -6.30
N GLY A 41 15.17 1.34 -6.72
CA GLY A 41 14.42 1.59 -7.95
C GLY A 41 12.98 1.04 -7.94
N ARG A 42 12.42 0.72 -6.77
CA ARG A 42 11.05 0.22 -6.62
C ARG A 42 10.33 0.82 -5.42
N TRP A 43 9.01 0.81 -5.49
CA TRP A 43 8.08 1.08 -4.40
C TRP A 43 7.70 -0.24 -3.74
N TRP A 44 8.00 -0.38 -2.45
CA TRP A 44 7.93 -1.69 -1.77
C TRP A 44 6.51 -2.04 -1.33
N VAL A 45 5.75 -1.07 -0.81
CA VAL A 45 4.37 -1.31 -0.37
C VAL A 45 3.49 -1.53 -1.60
N LEU A 46 3.59 -0.67 -2.62
CA LEU A 46 2.86 -0.81 -3.88
C LEU A 46 3.16 -2.15 -4.56
N GLY A 47 4.44 -2.53 -4.66
CA GLY A 47 4.84 -3.82 -5.24
C GLY A 47 4.28 -5.03 -4.47
N ALA A 48 4.20 -4.95 -3.14
CA ALA A 48 3.59 -6.01 -2.34
C ALA A 48 2.07 -6.07 -2.54
N ARG A 49 1.38 -4.92 -2.64
CA ARG A 49 -0.08 -4.84 -2.85
C ARG A 49 -0.50 -5.29 -4.25
N LEU A 50 0.34 -5.06 -5.25
CA LEU A 50 0.08 -5.45 -6.65
C LEU A 50 0.49 -6.90 -6.97
N ARG A 51 1.04 -7.65 -6.00
CA ARG A 51 1.56 -8.99 -6.24
C ARG A 51 0.49 -9.99 -6.72
N ASP A 52 -0.67 -9.98 -6.06
CA ASP A 52 -1.77 -10.93 -6.28
C ASP A 52 -3.09 -10.16 -6.53
N CYS A 53 -3.04 -9.03 -7.24
CA CYS A 53 -4.16 -8.10 -7.38
C CYS A 53 -5.32 -8.61 -8.25
N ASP A 54 -5.09 -9.70 -8.99
CA ASP A 54 -6.09 -10.42 -9.79
C ASP A 54 -6.75 -11.57 -9.02
N VAL A 55 -6.28 -11.90 -7.82
CA VAL A 55 -6.85 -12.95 -6.96
C VAL A 55 -7.89 -12.36 -6.01
N ASN A 56 -9.13 -12.83 -6.11
CA ASN A 56 -10.22 -12.48 -5.20
C ASN A 56 -10.55 -13.64 -4.24
N GLU A 57 -9.96 -13.63 -3.04
CA GLU A 57 -10.14 -14.70 -2.04
C GLU A 57 -11.61 -14.89 -1.59
N GLU A 58 -12.43 -13.85 -1.67
CA GLU A 58 -13.83 -13.89 -1.24
C GLU A 58 -14.66 -14.86 -2.11
N GLU A 59 -14.36 -14.96 -3.41
CA GLU A 59 -15.03 -15.87 -4.35
C GLU A 59 -14.82 -17.35 -3.97
N PHE A 60 -13.69 -17.68 -3.35
CA PHE A 60 -13.29 -19.05 -3.03
C PHE A 60 -13.70 -19.50 -1.62
N GLY A 61 -14.34 -18.62 -0.83
CA GLY A 61 -14.73 -18.89 0.56
C GLY A 61 -15.66 -20.10 0.74
N GLY A 62 -16.46 -20.43 -0.27
CA GLY A 62 -17.36 -21.59 -0.26
C GLY A 62 -16.68 -22.94 -0.55
N LEU A 63 -15.44 -22.96 -1.04
CA LEU A 63 -14.76 -24.20 -1.43
C LEU A 63 -14.29 -25.00 -0.20
N PRO A 64 -14.13 -26.33 -0.29
CA PRO A 64 -13.44 -27.11 0.73
C PRO A 64 -12.00 -26.62 0.98
N ALA A 65 -11.50 -26.71 2.22
CA ALA A 65 -10.20 -26.18 2.63
C ALA A 65 -9.00 -26.64 1.75
N ARG A 66 -9.07 -27.85 1.19
CA ARG A 66 -8.03 -28.37 0.28
C ARG A 66 -7.93 -27.62 -1.05
N LEU A 67 -9.01 -26.99 -1.49
CA LEU A 67 -9.09 -26.25 -2.77
C LEU A 67 -8.82 -24.75 -2.62
N ARG A 68 -8.77 -24.23 -1.38
CA ARG A 68 -8.47 -22.81 -1.11
C ARG A 68 -6.97 -22.49 -1.08
N ARG A 69 -6.11 -23.50 -1.19
CA ARG A 69 -4.66 -23.32 -1.09
C ARG A 69 -4.00 -23.64 -2.42
N LEU A 70 -3.35 -22.64 -3.00
CA LEU A 70 -2.45 -22.80 -4.13
C LEU A 70 -1.01 -22.83 -3.63
N SER A 71 -0.21 -23.69 -4.25
CA SER A 71 1.24 -23.73 -4.06
C SER A 71 1.91 -23.37 -5.39
N PRO A 72 3.16 -22.89 -5.40
CA PRO A 72 3.88 -22.61 -6.65
C PRO A 72 3.90 -23.81 -7.60
N HIS A 73 3.97 -25.05 -7.06
CA HIS A 73 3.92 -26.28 -7.86
C HIS A 73 2.62 -26.45 -8.64
N HIS A 74 1.51 -25.87 -8.19
CA HIS A 74 0.22 -25.90 -8.91
C HIS A 74 0.18 -24.89 -10.07
N LEU A 75 1.07 -23.91 -10.08
CA LEU A 75 1.11 -22.82 -11.06
C LEU A 75 2.10 -23.10 -12.21
N HIS A 76 2.94 -24.13 -12.07
CA HIS A 76 3.85 -24.57 -13.12
C HIS A 76 3.20 -25.68 -13.96
N SER A 77 3.01 -25.41 -15.25
CA SER A 77 2.40 -26.35 -16.21
C SER A 77 3.33 -27.48 -16.66
N HIS A 78 4.64 -27.28 -16.53
CA HIS A 78 5.65 -28.31 -16.79
C HIS A 78 5.80 -29.20 -15.57
N ARG A 79 5.78 -30.52 -15.78
CA ARG A 79 6.07 -31.53 -14.76
C ARG A 79 7.55 -31.60 -14.46
#